data_AF-A0A2H3CZZ5-F1
#
_entry.id   AF-A0A2H3CZZ5-F1
#
_cell.length_a   1.000
_cell.length_b   1.000
_cell.length_c   1.000
_cell.angle_alpha   90.00
_cell.angle_beta   90.00
_cell.angle_gamma   90.00
#
_symmetry.space_group_name_H-M   'P 1'
#
loop_
_entity.id
_entity.type
_entity.pdbx_description
1 polymer ?
#
loop_
_entity_poly.entity_id
_entity_poly.type
_entity_poly.pdbx_seq_one_letter_code
_entity_poly.pdbx_strand_id
1 'polypeptide(L)'
;MLRAVCRLEPGLQNFPDTLKMVECDSDEARRIAHKASRQRSYARHRESINQKRREIYRLTKGERRSVARRPGSSTRRSPRDSPETQVNFVPLHSALYTEALKKVEDVYIDFVIATHASPIGYAHINYQLYQETIDICPPNGYRSMFDKAILEMSSIAQTIRECRRVVLDSNDGGDIRIFDLALEPVSRLVDWLEEMFQDALVSPDHLRRKYIQKELACQNYVSTRDLYLWFSMRRLFGPRVA
;
A
#
# COMPACT_ATOMS: atom_id res chain seq x y z
N MET A 1 -19.17 52.33 69.37
CA MET A 1 -19.94 53.32 68.60
C MET A 1 -20.58 52.62 67.42
N LEU A 2 -21.90 52.79 67.24
CA LEU A 2 -22.78 52.49 66.07
C LEU A 2 -22.86 51.00 65.64
N ARG A 3 -23.91 50.24 66.00
CA ARG A 3 -25.25 50.07 65.34
C ARG A 3 -25.18 49.88 63.82
N ALA A 4 -25.98 49.07 63.12
CA ALA A 4 -26.83 47.89 63.33
C ALA A 4 -27.58 47.67 61.98
N VAL A 5 -28.09 46.45 61.76
CA VAL A 5 -29.27 46.08 60.92
C VAL A 5 -29.13 45.92 59.39
N CYS A 6 -29.23 44.64 59.00
CA CYS A 6 -30.02 43.96 57.96
C CYS A 6 -30.45 44.68 56.67
N ARG A 7 -30.36 43.95 55.54
CA ARG A 7 -31.48 43.74 54.60
C ARG A 7 -31.23 42.56 53.64
N LEU A 8 -32.15 41.60 53.64
CA LEU A 8 -32.42 40.68 52.53
C LEU A 8 -33.20 41.44 51.46
N GLU A 9 -32.92 41.21 50.18
CA GLU A 9 -33.92 41.20 49.10
C GLU A 9 -33.42 40.23 48.00
N PRO A 10 -34.30 39.35 47.47
CA PRO A 10 -34.03 38.46 46.35
C PRO A 10 -34.49 39.06 45.02
N GLY A 11 -33.73 38.87 43.93
CA GLY A 11 -34.26 39.16 42.59
C GLY A 11 -33.23 39.52 41.52
N LEU A 12 -33.00 38.56 40.61
CA LEU A 12 -32.75 38.71 39.17
C LEU A 12 -32.39 40.11 38.64
N GLN A 13 -31.19 40.25 38.05
CA GLN A 13 -31.05 40.68 36.65
C GLN A 13 -29.62 40.50 36.12
N ASN A 14 -29.57 40.00 34.89
CA ASN A 14 -28.43 39.66 34.04
C ASN A 14 -27.44 40.83 33.82
N PHE A 15 -26.14 40.56 33.71
CA PHE A 15 -25.38 40.63 32.44
C PHE A 15 -23.99 39.97 32.63
N PRO A 16 -23.39 39.39 31.57
CA PRO A 16 -22.30 38.42 31.66
C PRO A 16 -20.95 39.06 31.32
N ASP A 17 -19.95 38.91 32.19
CA ASP A 17 -18.55 39.09 31.78
C ASP A 17 -17.99 37.74 31.32
N THR A 18 -18.20 37.52 30.03
CA THR A 18 -17.47 36.58 29.20
C THR A 18 -15.97 36.91 29.22
N LEU A 19 -15.22 36.23 30.08
CA LEU A 19 -13.85 35.81 29.77
C LEU A 19 -13.91 34.34 29.37
N LYS A 20 -14.45 34.10 28.17
CA LYS A 20 -14.13 32.88 27.43
C LYS A 20 -12.64 32.99 27.11
N MET A 21 -11.80 32.35 27.92
CA MET A 21 -10.57 31.78 27.37
C MET A 21 -11.03 30.90 26.21
N VAL A 22 -10.85 31.40 24.99
CA VAL A 22 -10.88 30.58 23.80
C VAL A 22 -9.80 29.54 24.03
N GLU A 23 -10.23 28.36 24.46
CA GLU A 23 -9.43 27.15 24.41
C GLU A 23 -9.08 26.98 22.93
N CYS A 24 -7.91 27.52 22.58
CA CYS A 24 -7.38 27.47 21.25
C CYS A 24 -7.07 26.00 21.01
N ASP A 25 -7.88 25.34 20.16
CA ASP A 25 -7.76 23.93 19.78
C ASP A 25 -6.28 23.53 19.67
N SER A 26 -5.82 22.79 20.69
CA SER A 26 -4.43 22.37 20.87
C SER A 26 -3.86 21.69 19.63
N ASP A 27 -4.73 21.05 18.83
CA ASP A 27 -4.37 20.35 17.60
C ASP A 27 -4.19 21.26 16.38
N GLU A 28 -4.90 22.39 16.29
CA GLU A 28 -4.66 23.37 15.22
C GLU A 28 -3.35 24.12 15.48
N ALA A 29 -3.10 24.51 16.73
CA ALA A 29 -1.84 25.12 17.14
C ALA A 29 -0.63 24.19 16.88
N ARG A 30 -0.79 22.89 17.16
CA ARG A 30 0.22 21.85 16.88
C ARG A 30 0.47 21.69 15.37
N ARG A 31 -0.59 21.70 14.55
CA ARG A 31 -0.47 21.64 13.08
C ARG A 31 0.25 22.86 12.51
N ILE A 32 -0.09 24.07 12.99
CA ILE A 32 0.55 25.33 12.56
C ILE A 32 2.03 25.34 12.96
N ALA A 33 2.37 24.94 14.19
CA ALA A 33 3.75 24.86 14.65
C ALA A 33 4.58 23.85 13.84
N HIS A 34 4.01 22.68 13.54
CA HIS A 34 4.67 21.67 12.73
C HIS A 34 4.91 22.14 11.28
N LYS A 35 3.90 22.79 10.67
CA LYS A 35 4.04 23.40 9.33
C LYS A 35 5.11 24.48 9.30
N ALA A 36 5.15 25.36 10.31
CA ALA A 36 6.17 26.39 10.44
C ALA A 36 7.58 25.79 10.64
N SER A 37 7.71 24.70 11.40
CA SER A 37 8.96 23.98 11.58
C SER A 37 9.48 23.37 10.27
N ARG A 38 8.60 22.70 9.51
CA ARG A 38 8.96 22.14 8.19
C ARG A 38 9.37 23.23 7.21
N GLN A 39 8.70 24.38 7.21
CA GLN A 39 9.06 25.52 6.36
C GLN A 39 10.45 26.07 6.71
N ARG A 40 10.79 26.21 8.00
CA ARG A 40 12.13 26.63 8.44
C ARG A 40 13.21 25.61 8.06
N SER A 41 12.91 24.31 8.20
CA SER A 41 13.80 23.23 7.78
C SER A 41 14.04 23.26 6.26
N TYR A 42 12.98 23.44 5.47
CA TYR A 42 13.09 23.57 4.02
C TYR A 42 13.86 24.82 3.61
N ALA A 43 13.64 25.96 4.27
CA ALA A 43 14.40 27.19 4.01
C ALA A 43 15.90 27.00 4.24
N ARG A 44 16.31 26.29 5.30
CA ARG A 44 17.72 25.99 5.60
C ARG A 44 18.37 25.06 4.58
N HIS A 45 17.62 24.11 4.01
CA HIS A 45 18.18 23.10 3.10
C HIS A 45 17.79 23.32 1.63
N ARG A 46 17.14 24.45 1.32
CA ARG A 46 16.58 24.76 -0.01
C ARG A 46 17.63 24.67 -1.10
N GLU A 47 18.82 25.20 -0.85
CA GLU A 47 19.91 25.24 -1.81
C GLU A 47 20.48 23.85 -2.08
N SER A 48 20.72 23.05 -1.03
CA SER A 48 21.14 21.64 -1.16
C SER A 48 20.12 20.79 -1.91
N ILE A 49 18.82 20.96 -1.60
CA ILE A 49 17.72 20.28 -2.30
C ILE A 49 17.67 20.69 -3.78
N ASN A 50 17.79 21.99 -4.07
CA ASN A 50 17.78 22.49 -5.44
C ASN A 50 19.05 22.13 -6.22
N GLN A 51 20.18 21.97 -5.55
CA GLN A 51 21.43 21.52 -6.16
C GLN A 51 21.35 20.06 -6.57
N LYS A 52 20.85 19.17 -5.68
CA LYS A 52 20.56 17.77 -6.03
C LYS A 52 19.59 17.65 -7.19
N ARG A 53 18.54 18.48 -7.22
CA ARG A 53 17.59 18.52 -8.35
C ARG A 53 18.25 18.95 -9.65
N ARG A 54 19.15 19.94 -9.61
CA ARG A 54 19.92 20.39 -10.78
C ARG A 54 20.90 19.33 -11.27
N GLU A 55 21.53 18.57 -10.39
CA GLU A 55 22.41 17.46 -10.75
C GLU A 55 21.65 16.32 -11.42
N ILE A 56 20.51 15.90 -10.85
CA ILE A 56 19.63 14.90 -11.46
C ILE A 56 19.17 15.36 -12.86
N TYR A 57 18.81 16.63 -13.01
CA TYR A 57 18.41 17.18 -14.30
C TYR A 57 19.57 17.24 -15.30
N ARG A 58 20.81 17.50 -14.84
CA ARG A 58 22.01 17.47 -15.71
C ARG A 58 22.33 16.06 -16.17
N LEU A 59 22.23 15.06 -15.29
CA LEU A 59 22.45 13.64 -15.62
C LEU A 59 21.44 13.16 -16.66
N THR A 60 20.16 13.43 -16.44
CA THR A 60 19.08 13.04 -17.36
C THR A 60 19.08 13.80 -18.69
N LYS A 61 19.60 15.04 -18.74
CA LYS A 61 19.74 15.80 -19.99
C LYS A 61 21.05 15.48 -20.75
N GLY A 62 22.08 14.98 -20.06
CA GLY A 62 23.33 14.50 -20.66
C GLY A 62 23.12 13.25 -21.52
N GLU A 63 22.32 12.29 -21.03
CA GLU A 63 21.96 11.07 -21.79
C GLU A 63 21.22 11.36 -23.10
N ARG A 64 20.46 12.47 -23.18
CA ARG A 64 19.75 12.84 -24.41
C ARG A 64 20.66 13.42 -25.49
N ARG A 65 21.88 13.87 -25.16
CA ARG A 65 22.81 14.47 -26.14
C ARG A 65 23.85 13.48 -26.70
N SER A 66 24.14 12.38 -26.02
CA SER A 66 25.05 11.33 -26.53
C SER A 66 24.40 10.42 -27.58
N VAL A 67 23.07 10.39 -27.66
CA VAL A 67 22.32 9.57 -28.64
C VAL A 67 22.15 10.30 -30.00
N ALA A 68 22.38 11.61 -30.08
CA ALA A 68 21.98 12.43 -31.23
C ALA A 68 23.08 12.79 -32.25
N ARG A 69 24.30 12.21 -32.18
CA ARG A 69 25.33 12.42 -33.22
C ARG A 69 26.11 11.15 -33.55
N ARG A 70 25.61 10.38 -34.52
CA ARG A 70 26.44 9.58 -35.44
C ARG A 70 26.15 10.01 -36.88
N PRO A 71 27.09 10.65 -37.58
CA PRO A 71 27.08 10.73 -39.03
C PRO A 71 27.95 9.61 -39.64
N GLY A 72 27.44 9.01 -40.73
CA GLY A 72 28.28 8.59 -41.85
C GLY A 72 28.82 7.16 -41.83
N SER A 73 28.10 6.29 -42.52
CA SER A 73 28.49 4.99 -43.05
C SER A 73 29.75 5.03 -43.95
N SER A 74 30.51 3.93 -43.95
CA SER A 74 31.09 3.38 -45.20
C SER A 74 31.03 1.86 -45.19
N THR A 75 30.68 1.37 -46.36
CA THR A 75 30.14 0.07 -46.73
C THR A 75 31.25 -0.96 -46.94
N ARG A 76 30.83 -2.25 -46.93
CA ARG A 76 31.28 -3.34 -47.83
C ARG A 76 32.29 -4.35 -47.24
N ARG A 77 31.77 -5.50 -46.80
CA ARG A 77 31.88 -6.79 -47.53
C ARG A 77 31.04 -7.88 -46.82
N SER A 78 30.22 -8.54 -47.64
CA SER A 78 29.50 -9.80 -47.42
C SER A 78 30.26 -10.91 -48.19
N PRO A 79 29.91 -12.21 -48.20
CA PRO A 79 29.15 -13.07 -47.26
C PRO A 79 29.96 -14.35 -46.88
N ARG A 80 29.59 -15.05 -45.81
CA ARG A 80 29.44 -16.52 -45.80
C ARG A 80 28.86 -17.02 -44.46
N ASP A 81 27.73 -17.70 -44.60
CA ASP A 81 27.29 -18.86 -43.84
C ASP A 81 27.15 -18.76 -42.31
N SER A 82 25.93 -18.48 -41.85
CA SER A 82 25.23 -19.39 -40.92
C SER A 82 23.76 -19.01 -40.74
N PRO A 83 22.87 -20.01 -40.60
CA PRO A 83 21.44 -19.81 -40.62
C PRO A 83 20.96 -19.13 -39.34
N GLU A 84 19.81 -18.49 -39.48
CA GLU A 84 18.94 -18.00 -38.43
C GLU A 84 18.97 -18.91 -37.19
N THR A 85 19.61 -18.45 -36.13
CA THR A 85 19.19 -18.83 -34.78
C THR A 85 18.84 -17.53 -34.10
N GLN A 86 17.54 -17.22 -34.09
CA GLN A 86 16.96 -16.37 -33.06
C GLN A 86 17.33 -17.03 -31.73
N VAL A 87 18.45 -16.59 -31.15
CA VAL A 87 18.74 -16.90 -29.76
C VAL A 87 17.67 -16.13 -29.00
N ASN A 88 16.63 -16.86 -28.60
CA ASN A 88 15.72 -16.44 -27.54
C ASN A 88 16.60 -16.01 -26.37
N PHE A 89 16.83 -14.71 -26.23
CA PHE A 89 17.49 -14.12 -25.07
C PHE A 89 16.49 -14.27 -23.92
N VAL A 90 16.40 -15.46 -23.37
CA VAL A 90 15.93 -15.65 -22.01
C VAL A 90 17.08 -15.13 -21.14
N PRO A 91 16.91 -14.05 -20.38
CA PRO A 91 17.92 -13.66 -19.42
C PRO A 91 18.13 -14.86 -18.48
N LEU A 92 19.34 -15.43 -18.46
CA LEU A 92 19.71 -16.37 -17.42
C LEU A 92 19.70 -15.57 -16.11
N HIS A 93 18.57 -15.61 -15.40
CA HIS A 93 18.49 -15.03 -14.08
C HIS A 93 19.33 -15.85 -13.10
N SER A 94 19.82 -15.21 -12.05
CA SER A 94 20.56 -15.90 -10.99
C SER A 94 19.71 -17.02 -10.37
N ALA A 95 20.39 -17.99 -9.76
CA ALA A 95 19.72 -19.06 -9.01
C ALA A 95 18.82 -18.48 -7.91
N LEU A 96 19.28 -17.42 -7.22
CA LEU A 96 18.53 -16.71 -6.18
C LEU A 96 17.25 -16.08 -6.71
N TYR A 97 17.30 -15.39 -7.86
CA TYR A 97 16.11 -14.82 -8.47
C TYR A 97 15.09 -15.89 -8.87
N THR A 98 15.58 -17.00 -9.44
CA THR A 98 14.73 -18.11 -9.88
C THR A 98 14.04 -18.79 -8.70
N GLU A 99 14.77 -19.02 -7.60
CA GLU A 99 14.23 -19.59 -6.36
C GLU A 99 13.23 -18.66 -5.70
N ALA A 100 13.57 -17.37 -5.56
CA ALA A 100 12.68 -16.36 -4.99
C ALA A 100 11.38 -16.24 -5.80
N LEU A 101 11.48 -16.27 -7.13
CA LEU A 101 10.31 -16.20 -7.99
C LEU A 101 9.42 -17.44 -7.87
N LYS A 102 10.02 -18.63 -7.79
CA LYS A 102 9.28 -19.88 -7.57
C LYS A 102 8.52 -19.84 -6.24
N LYS A 103 9.18 -19.39 -5.16
CA LYS A 103 8.56 -19.25 -3.84
C LYS A 103 7.38 -18.26 -3.88
N VAL A 104 7.52 -17.14 -4.60
CA VAL A 104 6.42 -16.18 -4.82
C VAL A 104 5.27 -16.79 -5.62
N GLU A 105 5.57 -17.55 -6.66
CA GLU A 105 4.56 -18.23 -7.47
C GLU A 105 3.73 -19.21 -6.63
N ASP A 106 4.39 -20.01 -5.80
CA ASP A 106 3.72 -20.99 -4.94
C ASP A 106 2.78 -20.29 -3.93
N VAL A 107 3.25 -19.27 -3.20
CA VAL A 107 2.38 -18.56 -2.24
C VAL A 107 1.30 -17.70 -2.91
N TYR A 108 1.53 -17.24 -4.15
CA TYR A 108 0.51 -16.51 -4.90
C TYR A 108 -0.59 -17.44 -5.39
N ILE A 109 -0.27 -18.71 -5.67
CA ILE A 109 -1.28 -19.75 -5.94
C ILE A 109 -2.12 -19.99 -4.69
N ASP A 110 -1.49 -20.12 -3.52
CA ASP A 110 -2.21 -20.25 -2.25
C ASP A 110 -3.18 -19.08 -2.04
N PHE A 111 -2.74 -17.85 -2.31
CA PHE A 111 -3.60 -16.67 -2.29
C PHE A 111 -4.79 -16.77 -3.26
N VAL A 112 -4.56 -17.19 -4.50
CA VAL A 112 -5.62 -17.34 -5.51
C VAL A 112 -6.61 -18.43 -5.09
N ILE A 113 -6.14 -19.54 -4.53
CA ILE A 113 -6.99 -20.63 -4.03
C ILE A 113 -7.81 -20.13 -2.85
N ALA A 114 -7.18 -19.53 -1.84
CA ALA A 114 -7.85 -19.02 -0.64
C ALA A 114 -8.93 -17.99 -0.99
N THR A 115 -8.64 -17.10 -1.96
CA THR A 115 -9.57 -16.05 -2.37
C THR A 115 -10.57 -16.47 -3.44
N HIS A 116 -10.51 -17.71 -3.93
CA HIS A 116 -11.24 -18.14 -5.13
C HIS A 116 -11.08 -17.16 -6.31
N ALA A 117 -9.85 -16.66 -6.50
CA ALA A 117 -9.48 -15.64 -7.48
C ALA A 117 -10.23 -14.30 -7.34
N SER A 118 -10.87 -14.03 -6.20
CA SER A 118 -11.60 -12.79 -5.93
C SER A 118 -11.26 -12.25 -4.54
N PRO A 119 -10.25 -11.37 -4.41
CA PRO A 119 -9.91 -10.75 -3.12
C PRO A 119 -11.09 -9.97 -2.52
N ILE A 120 -11.87 -9.29 -3.35
CA ILE A 120 -13.10 -8.60 -2.90
C ILE A 120 -14.13 -9.63 -2.40
N GLY A 121 -14.31 -10.73 -3.13
CA GLY A 121 -15.20 -11.82 -2.72
C GLY A 121 -14.78 -12.42 -1.39
N TYR A 122 -13.49 -12.63 -1.18
CA TYR A 122 -12.95 -13.12 0.10
C TYR A 122 -13.21 -12.16 1.26
N ALA A 123 -12.98 -10.85 1.07
CA ALA A 123 -13.31 -9.85 2.10
C ALA A 123 -14.81 -9.82 2.42
N HIS A 124 -15.66 -9.94 1.39
CA HIS A 124 -17.11 -10.03 1.55
C HIS A 124 -17.53 -11.26 2.35
N ILE A 125 -16.98 -12.45 2.03
CA ILE A 125 -17.25 -13.69 2.76
C ILE A 125 -16.87 -13.55 4.23
N ASN A 126 -15.69 -12.99 4.53
CA ASN A 126 -15.25 -12.77 5.92
C ASN A 126 -16.20 -11.83 6.68
N TYR A 127 -16.69 -10.77 6.03
CA TYR A 127 -17.72 -9.91 6.61
C TYR A 127 -19.02 -10.68 6.91
N GLN A 128 -19.53 -11.48 5.97
CA GLN A 128 -20.77 -12.26 6.17
C GLN A 128 -20.62 -13.26 7.31
N LEU A 129 -19.52 -14.02 7.32
CA LEU A 129 -19.21 -14.96 8.39
C LEU A 129 -19.11 -14.26 9.75
N TYR A 130 -18.50 -13.07 9.81
CA TYR A 130 -18.49 -12.30 11.05
C TYR A 130 -19.91 -11.90 11.50
N GLN A 131 -20.77 -11.44 10.59
CA GLN A 131 -22.16 -11.09 10.93
C GLN A 131 -22.94 -12.29 11.47
N GLU A 132 -22.81 -13.47 10.85
CA GLU A 132 -23.43 -14.71 11.34
C GLU A 132 -22.98 -15.05 12.77
N THR A 133 -21.72 -14.78 13.12
CA THR A 133 -21.23 -15.05 14.47
C THR A 133 -21.80 -14.09 15.52
N ILE A 134 -22.26 -12.90 15.14
CA ILE A 134 -22.94 -11.97 16.06
C ILE A 134 -24.28 -12.55 16.49
N ASP A 135 -25.02 -13.16 15.55
CA ASP A 135 -26.30 -13.80 15.84
C ASP A 135 -26.14 -15.00 16.80
N ILE A 136 -25.00 -15.70 16.71
CA ILE A 136 -24.67 -16.84 17.58
C ILE A 136 -24.11 -16.38 18.94
N CYS A 137 -23.26 -15.35 18.97
CA CYS A 137 -22.55 -14.87 20.16
C CYS A 137 -22.57 -13.34 20.27
N PRO A 138 -23.73 -12.75 20.64
CA PRO A 138 -23.84 -11.31 20.81
C PRO A 138 -23.09 -10.83 22.07
N PRO A 139 -22.68 -9.54 22.12
CA PRO A 139 -22.85 -8.54 21.06
C PRO A 139 -21.69 -8.53 20.05
N ASN A 140 -20.56 -9.18 20.34
CA ASN A 140 -19.30 -8.89 19.65
C ASN A 140 -18.93 -9.87 18.53
N GLY A 141 -19.63 -11.02 18.41
CA GLY A 141 -19.30 -12.09 17.48
C GLY A 141 -17.90 -12.69 17.71
N TYR A 142 -17.46 -13.54 16.78
CA TYR A 142 -16.13 -14.16 16.83
C TYR A 142 -15.11 -13.34 16.04
N ARG A 143 -14.49 -12.39 16.74
CA ARG A 143 -13.39 -11.54 16.21
C ARG A 143 -12.19 -12.33 15.69
N SER A 144 -11.99 -13.55 16.19
CA SER A 144 -10.93 -14.46 15.73
C SER A 144 -11.06 -14.87 14.26
N MET A 145 -12.22 -14.66 13.62
CA MET A 145 -12.41 -14.87 12.19
C MET A 145 -11.53 -13.93 11.37
N PHE A 146 -11.58 -12.62 11.66
CA PHE A 146 -10.73 -11.63 11.00
C PHE A 146 -9.26 -11.85 11.33
N ASP A 147 -8.94 -12.14 12.58
CA ASP A 147 -7.55 -12.37 13.02
C ASP A 147 -6.87 -13.51 12.23
N LYS A 148 -7.58 -14.64 12.06
CA LYS A 148 -7.09 -15.76 11.24
C LYS A 148 -6.88 -15.37 9.78
N ALA A 149 -7.85 -14.67 9.18
CA ALA A 149 -7.75 -14.24 7.79
C ALA A 149 -6.61 -13.23 7.56
N ILE A 150 -6.46 -12.27 8.48
CA ILE A 150 -5.36 -11.29 8.49
C ILE A 150 -4.03 -12.02 8.60
N LEU A 151 -3.90 -12.98 9.53
CA LEU A 151 -2.68 -13.75 9.73
C LEU A 151 -2.29 -14.56 8.49
N GLU A 152 -3.25 -15.24 7.87
CA GLU A 152 -3.04 -16.02 6.64
C GLU A 152 -2.53 -15.12 5.50
N MET A 153 -3.25 -14.04 5.19
CA MET A 153 -2.89 -13.12 4.11
C MET A 153 -1.58 -12.37 4.40
N SER A 154 -1.33 -12.03 5.66
CA SER A 154 -0.08 -11.38 6.09
C SER A 154 1.13 -12.30 5.92
N SER A 155 0.97 -13.59 6.19
CA SER A 155 2.02 -14.60 5.97
C SER A 155 2.44 -14.68 4.50
N ILE A 156 1.46 -14.69 3.59
CA ILE A 156 1.70 -14.65 2.14
C ILE A 156 2.40 -13.35 1.75
N ALA A 157 1.86 -12.19 2.15
CA ALA A 157 2.45 -10.89 1.84
C ALA A 157 3.89 -10.78 2.36
N GLN A 158 4.15 -11.28 3.57
CA GLN A 158 5.47 -11.27 4.18
C GLN A 158 6.47 -12.14 3.40
N THR A 159 6.04 -13.32 2.94
CA THR A 159 6.87 -14.19 2.11
C THR A 159 7.27 -13.48 0.80
N ILE A 160 6.34 -12.78 0.15
CA ILE A 160 6.63 -12.03 -1.08
C ILE A 160 7.60 -10.87 -0.79
N ARG A 161 7.42 -10.13 0.31
CA ARG A 161 8.33 -9.05 0.74
C ARG A 161 9.74 -9.56 1.03
N GLU A 162 9.86 -10.73 1.64
CA GLU A 162 11.16 -11.35 1.92
C GLU A 162 11.86 -11.74 0.62
N CYS A 163 11.17 -12.42 -0.30
CA CYS A 163 11.74 -12.79 -1.60
C CYS A 163 12.20 -11.56 -2.39
N ARG A 164 11.37 -10.50 -2.38
CA ARG A 164 11.71 -9.21 -2.99
C ARG A 164 13.00 -8.62 -2.39
N ARG A 165 13.15 -8.68 -1.07
CA ARG A 165 14.34 -8.18 -0.37
C ARG A 165 15.58 -8.96 -0.76
N VAL A 166 15.52 -10.30 -0.73
CA VAL A 166 16.63 -11.17 -1.12
C VAL A 166 17.13 -10.86 -2.53
N VAL A 167 16.21 -10.66 -3.48
CA VAL A 167 16.54 -10.29 -4.88
C VAL A 167 17.12 -8.89 -5.01
N LEU A 168 16.62 -7.93 -4.22
CA LEU A 168 17.17 -6.58 -4.19
C LEU A 168 18.60 -6.57 -3.65
N ASP A 169 18.85 -7.33 -2.59
CA ASP A 169 20.15 -7.40 -1.92
C ASP A 169 21.21 -8.12 -2.77
N SER A 170 20.79 -9.00 -3.69
CA SER A 170 21.72 -9.77 -4.52
C SER A 170 22.31 -9.01 -5.72
N ASN A 171 21.87 -7.77 -5.99
CA ASN A 171 22.28 -6.98 -7.17
C ASN A 171 22.09 -7.70 -8.53
N ASP A 172 21.29 -8.76 -8.59
CA ASP A 172 21.17 -9.66 -9.75
C ASP A 172 20.40 -9.05 -10.93
N GLY A 173 19.99 -7.78 -10.85
CA GLY A 173 19.28 -7.08 -11.93
C GLY A 173 17.91 -7.67 -12.29
N GLY A 174 17.35 -8.52 -11.43
CA GLY A 174 16.02 -9.13 -11.61
C GLY A 174 14.89 -8.10 -11.67
N ASP A 175 13.80 -8.42 -12.38
CA ASP A 175 12.66 -7.51 -12.49
C ASP A 175 11.86 -7.48 -11.19
N ILE A 176 12.21 -6.56 -10.29
CA ILE A 176 11.56 -6.40 -8.98
C ILE A 176 10.06 -6.09 -9.11
N ARG A 177 9.61 -5.56 -10.25
CA ARG A 177 8.21 -5.19 -10.48
C ARG A 177 7.28 -6.39 -10.39
N ILE A 178 7.79 -7.60 -10.66
CA ILE A 178 6.99 -8.82 -10.53
C ILE A 178 6.57 -9.09 -9.08
N PHE A 179 7.46 -8.82 -8.12
CA PHE A 179 7.19 -8.95 -6.70
C PHE A 179 6.23 -7.87 -6.25
N ASP A 180 6.40 -6.63 -6.72
CA ASP A 180 5.48 -5.53 -6.42
C ASP A 180 4.07 -5.84 -6.95
N LEU A 181 3.99 -6.38 -8.16
CA LEU A 181 2.74 -6.82 -8.77
C LEU A 181 2.08 -7.93 -7.95
N ALA A 182 2.80 -8.98 -7.58
CA ALA A 182 2.26 -10.07 -6.76
C ALA A 182 1.87 -9.61 -5.33
N LEU A 183 2.63 -8.69 -4.74
CA LEU A 183 2.43 -8.21 -3.37
C LEU A 183 1.22 -7.30 -3.23
N GLU A 184 0.93 -6.50 -4.25
CA GLU A 184 -0.09 -5.46 -4.22
C GLU A 184 -1.51 -5.97 -3.90
N PRO A 185 -2.04 -7.01 -4.58
CA PRO A 185 -3.39 -7.50 -4.29
C PRO A 185 -3.48 -8.17 -2.91
N VAL A 186 -2.40 -8.85 -2.48
CA VAL A 186 -2.35 -9.50 -1.16
C VAL A 186 -2.31 -8.45 -0.05
N SER A 187 -1.43 -7.44 -0.17
CA SER A 187 -1.32 -6.37 0.83
C SER A 187 -2.62 -5.58 0.93
N ARG A 188 -3.26 -5.28 -0.21
CA ARG A 188 -4.55 -4.60 -0.20
C ARG A 188 -5.64 -5.41 0.51
N LEU A 189 -5.67 -6.73 0.30
CA LEU A 189 -6.62 -7.58 1.00
C LEU A 189 -6.38 -7.55 2.52
N VAL A 190 -5.12 -7.59 2.96
CA VAL A 190 -4.76 -7.41 4.37
C VAL A 190 -5.32 -6.08 4.90
N ASP A 191 -5.08 -4.97 4.20
CA ASP A 191 -5.57 -3.65 4.62
C ASP A 191 -7.10 -3.61 4.75
N TRP A 192 -7.84 -4.26 3.83
CA TRP A 192 -9.30 -4.36 3.90
C TRP A 192 -9.80 -5.17 5.10
N LEU A 193 -9.14 -6.30 5.37
CA LEU A 193 -9.49 -7.14 6.51
C LEU A 193 -9.16 -6.43 7.83
N GLU A 194 -8.05 -5.71 7.89
CA GLU A 194 -7.68 -4.88 9.03
C GLU A 194 -8.68 -3.75 9.25
N GLU A 195 -9.13 -3.05 8.19
CA GLU A 195 -10.19 -2.04 8.29
C GLU A 195 -11.47 -2.64 8.92
N MET A 196 -11.94 -3.76 8.37
CA MET A 196 -13.12 -4.45 8.91
C MET A 196 -12.93 -4.86 10.36
N PHE A 197 -11.75 -5.39 10.71
CA PHE A 197 -11.43 -5.78 12.06
C PHE A 197 -11.45 -4.59 13.03
N GLN A 198 -10.81 -3.48 12.67
CA GLN A 198 -10.80 -2.26 13.49
C GLN A 198 -12.21 -1.71 13.68
N ASP A 199 -13.03 -1.66 12.63
CA ASP A 199 -14.41 -1.21 12.74
C ASP A 199 -15.26 -2.14 13.62
N ALA A 200 -15.04 -3.46 13.55
CA ALA A 200 -15.66 -4.43 14.45
C ALA A 200 -15.20 -4.31 15.91
N LEU A 201 -13.96 -3.86 16.15
CA LEU A 201 -13.47 -3.55 17.49
C LEU A 201 -14.18 -2.34 18.09
N VAL A 202 -14.48 -1.32 17.29
CA VAL A 202 -15.26 -0.15 17.71
C VAL A 202 -16.69 -0.57 18.07
N SER A 203 -17.40 -1.18 17.12
CA SER A 203 -18.73 -1.75 17.34
C SER A 203 -19.16 -2.55 16.10
N PRO A 204 -19.78 -3.72 16.26
CA PRO A 204 -20.36 -4.45 15.13
C PRO A 204 -21.36 -3.62 14.31
N ASP A 205 -22.14 -2.74 14.95
CA ASP A 205 -23.06 -1.83 14.27
C ASP A 205 -22.34 -0.73 13.46
N HIS A 206 -21.14 -0.34 13.89
CA HIS A 206 -20.31 0.59 13.12
C HIS A 206 -19.86 -0.05 11.80
N LEU A 207 -19.27 -1.25 11.87
CA LEU A 207 -18.88 -2.02 10.69
C LEU A 207 -20.08 -2.27 9.76
N ARG A 208 -21.22 -2.71 10.32
CA ARG A 208 -22.43 -2.97 9.53
C ARG A 208 -22.92 -1.74 8.79
N ARG A 209 -22.93 -0.57 9.42
CA ARG A 209 -23.32 0.69 8.78
C ARG A 209 -22.40 1.05 7.61
N LYS A 210 -21.08 1.05 7.85
CA LYS A 210 -20.09 1.30 6.78
C LYS A 210 -20.24 0.34 5.61
N TYR A 211 -20.45 -0.95 5.89
CA TYR A 211 -20.66 -1.96 4.87
C TYR A 211 -21.91 -1.68 4.02
N ILE A 212 -23.04 -1.33 4.66
CA ILE A 212 -24.31 -0.99 3.96
C ILE A 212 -24.15 0.29 3.14
N GLN A 213 -23.45 1.28 3.69
CA GLN A 213 -23.21 2.59 3.05
C GLN A 213 -22.14 2.54 1.95
N LYS A 214 -21.51 1.38 1.72
CA LYS A 214 -20.42 1.20 0.76
C LYS A 214 -19.18 2.04 1.07
N GLU A 215 -18.92 2.26 2.35
CA GLU A 215 -17.82 3.10 2.83
C GLU A 215 -16.51 2.31 3.03
N LEU A 216 -16.55 0.97 3.00
CA LEU A 216 -15.34 0.15 3.13
C LEU A 216 -14.47 0.25 1.88
N ALA A 217 -13.15 0.22 2.07
CA ALA A 217 -12.19 0.36 0.98
C ALA A 217 -12.34 -0.75 -0.09
N CYS A 218 -12.75 -1.96 0.31
CA CYS A 218 -12.95 -3.09 -0.60
C CYS A 218 -14.10 -2.88 -1.59
N GLN A 219 -15.11 -2.08 -1.25
CA GLN A 219 -16.30 -1.86 -2.07
C GLN A 219 -16.10 -0.78 -3.14
N ASN A 220 -15.05 0.04 -2.99
CA ASN A 220 -14.69 1.11 -3.91
C ASN A 220 -13.56 0.72 -4.88
N TYR A 221 -13.17 -0.56 -4.87
CA TYR A 221 -12.08 -1.05 -5.67
C TYR A 221 -12.50 -1.41 -7.10
N VAL A 222 -11.78 -0.86 -8.07
CA VAL A 222 -11.88 -1.23 -9.48
C VAL A 222 -10.62 -2.02 -9.85
N SER A 223 -10.78 -3.33 -10.04
CA SER A 223 -9.67 -4.19 -10.46
C SER A 223 -9.17 -3.79 -11.86
N THR A 224 -7.86 -3.64 -12.03
CA THR A 224 -7.27 -3.26 -13.32
C THR A 224 -6.17 -4.19 -13.83
N ARG A 225 -5.77 -5.25 -13.10
CA ARG A 225 -4.67 -6.13 -13.54
C ARG A 225 -4.78 -7.56 -13.00
N ASP A 226 -4.90 -8.54 -13.90
CA ASP A 226 -4.86 -9.97 -13.58
C ASP A 226 -3.46 -10.57 -13.75
N LEU A 227 -2.70 -10.64 -12.65
CA LEU A 227 -1.41 -11.33 -12.57
C LEU A 227 -1.52 -12.85 -12.68
N TYR A 228 -2.66 -13.41 -12.30
CA TYR A 228 -2.91 -14.84 -12.40
C TYR A 228 -2.77 -15.32 -13.85
N LEU A 229 -3.31 -14.55 -14.82
CA LEU A 229 -3.12 -14.83 -16.24
C LEU A 229 -1.63 -14.86 -16.61
N TRP A 230 -0.81 -13.98 -16.05
CA TRP A 230 0.62 -13.94 -16.34
C TRP A 230 1.37 -15.18 -15.81
N PHE A 231 1.09 -15.62 -14.58
CA PHE A 231 1.69 -16.84 -14.02
C PHE A 231 1.18 -18.12 -14.71
N SER A 232 -0.12 -18.21 -15.01
CA SER A 232 -0.69 -19.32 -15.78
C SER A 232 -0.09 -19.41 -17.18
N MET A 233 0.13 -18.27 -17.85
CA MET A 233 0.82 -18.23 -19.14
C MET A 233 2.29 -18.65 -19.01
N ARG A 234 2.99 -18.28 -17.93
CA ARG A 234 4.37 -18.73 -17.70
C ARG A 234 4.48 -20.22 -17.39
N ARG A 235 3.52 -20.86 -16.72
CA ARG A 235 3.49 -22.33 -16.55
C ARG A 235 3.20 -23.06 -17.86
N LEU A 236 2.32 -22.50 -18.71
CA LEU A 236 1.95 -23.09 -19.99
C LEU A 236 3.03 -22.89 -21.08
N PHE A 237 3.82 -21.82 -20.99
CA PHE A 237 4.84 -21.44 -21.98
C PHE A 237 6.27 -21.38 -21.43
N GLY A 238 6.51 -21.74 -20.17
CA GLY A 238 7.83 -21.94 -19.59
C GLY A 238 8.54 -23.14 -20.22
N PRO A 239 9.88 -23.22 -20.17
CA PRO A 239 10.64 -24.12 -21.02
C PRO A 239 10.13 -25.55 -20.86
N ARG A 240 9.51 -26.08 -21.92
CA ARG A 240 9.33 -27.51 -22.08
C ARG A 240 10.73 -28.08 -22.09
N VAL A 241 11.09 -28.76 -21.01
CA VAL A 241 12.31 -29.54 -20.90
C VAL A 241 12.37 -30.42 -22.14
N ALA A 242 13.40 -30.19 -22.96
CA ALA A 242 13.77 -31.06 -24.07
C ALA A 242 14.48 -32.31 -23.53
#